data_AF-A0A7V9I4Z5-F1
#
_entry.id   AF-A0A7V9I4Z5-F1
#
_cell.length_a   1.000
_cell.length_b   1.000
_cell.length_c   1.000
_cell.angle_alpha   90.00
_cell.angle_beta   90.00
_cell.angle_gamma   90.00
#
_symmetry.space_group_name_H-M   'P 1'
#
loop_
_entity.id
_entity.type
_entity.pdbx_description
1 polymer ?
#
loop_
_entity_poly.entity_id
_entity_poly.type
_entity_poly.pdbx_seq_one_letter_code
_entity_poly.pdbx_strand_id
1 'polypeptide(L)'
;MKGTRLRYVLLGLGLVAVVVSFAYALPKIADYGSVWSVLRRLSALDLGLLAGAAALNVLTFAPPWMVGLPGLGFRRAFALTQASTALTYLAPGGAAPGIALSFGVLRRWGFAPRAVTVAVAVTGVWNQFVVLGFPAVAVGLLSLVDERHPALTSAALVGTGVFVGAV
;
A
#
# COMPACT_ATOMS: atom_id res chain seq x y z
N MET A 1 -1.30 -34.15 -2.50
CA MET A 1 -2.72 -33.89 -2.86
C MET A 1 -3.44 -32.85 -1.99
N LYS A 2 -3.02 -32.56 -0.75
CA LYS A 2 -3.67 -31.54 0.12
C LYS A 2 -3.50 -30.08 -0.35
N GLY A 3 -2.35 -29.74 -0.96
CA GLY A 3 -2.05 -28.37 -1.40
C GLY A 3 -2.93 -27.84 -2.54
N THR A 4 -3.38 -28.71 -3.45
CA THR A 4 -4.14 -28.29 -4.63
C THR A 4 -5.57 -27.87 -4.28
N ARG A 5 -6.23 -28.56 -3.33
CA ARG A 5 -7.59 -28.21 -2.88
C ARG A 5 -7.62 -26.88 -2.14
N LEU A 6 -6.65 -26.62 -1.25
CA LEU A 6 -6.54 -25.35 -0.54
C LEU A 6 -6.34 -24.18 -1.53
N ARG A 7 -5.55 -24.36 -2.58
CA ARG A 7 -5.34 -23.36 -3.63
C ARG A 7 -6.65 -23.01 -4.35
N TYR A 8 -7.45 -24.00 -4.74
CA TYR A 8 -8.75 -23.74 -5.39
C TYR A 8 -9.75 -23.06 -4.46
N VAL A 9 -9.77 -23.42 -3.17
CA VAL A 9 -10.62 -22.75 -2.17
C VAL A 9 -10.22 -21.29 -2.01
N LEU A 10 -8.93 -20.99 -1.89
CA LEU A 10 -8.44 -19.60 -1.78
C LEU A 10 -8.74 -18.78 -3.04
N LEU A 11 -8.59 -19.38 -4.22
CA LEU A 11 -8.96 -18.73 -5.50
C LEU A 11 -10.47 -18.47 -5.57
N GLY A 12 -11.30 -19.42 -5.15
CA GLY A 12 -12.75 -19.27 -5.10
C GLY A 12 -13.17 -18.16 -4.13
N LEU A 13 -12.59 -18.13 -2.93
CA LEU A 13 -12.81 -17.06 -1.96
C LEU A 13 -12.39 -15.69 -2.49
N GLY A 14 -11.23 -15.60 -3.15
CA GLY A 14 -10.76 -14.37 -3.78
C GLY A 14 -11.72 -13.89 -4.86
N LEU A 15 -12.20 -14.80 -5.72
CA LEU A 15 -13.17 -14.46 -6.76
C LEU A 15 -14.49 -14.00 -6.16
N VAL A 16 -15.00 -14.67 -5.13
CA VAL A 16 -16.22 -14.25 -4.42
C VAL A 16 -16.04 -12.87 -3.81
N ALA A 17 -14.91 -12.60 -3.16
CA ALA A 17 -14.62 -11.28 -2.61
C ALA A 17 -14.63 -10.20 -3.69
N VAL A 18 -13.99 -10.43 -4.85
CA VAL A 18 -14.02 -9.51 -6.00
C VAL A 18 -15.45 -9.30 -6.49
N VAL A 19 -16.22 -10.36 -6.70
CA VAL A 19 -17.61 -10.25 -7.19
C VAL A 19 -18.47 -9.49 -6.18
N VAL A 20 -18.38 -9.78 -4.89
CA VAL A 20 -19.14 -9.06 -3.85
C VAL A 20 -18.73 -7.59 -3.80
N SER A 21 -17.44 -7.28 -3.87
CA SER A 21 -16.95 -5.89 -3.86
C SER A 21 -17.46 -5.11 -5.07
N PHE A 22 -17.38 -5.65 -6.29
CA PHE A 22 -17.73 -4.92 -7.51
C PHE A 22 -19.22 -5.00 -7.87
N ALA A 23 -19.91 -6.12 -7.64
CA ALA A 23 -21.32 -6.26 -7.99
C ALA A 23 -22.27 -5.73 -6.90
N TYR A 24 -21.83 -5.69 -5.64
CA TYR A 24 -22.70 -5.34 -4.51
C TYR A 24 -22.21 -4.16 -3.67
N ALA A 25 -20.95 -4.13 -3.25
CA ALA A 25 -20.47 -3.07 -2.34
C ALA A 25 -20.27 -1.72 -3.06
N LEU A 26 -19.53 -1.71 -4.17
CA LEU A 26 -19.21 -0.50 -4.94
C LEU A 26 -20.45 0.26 -5.45
N PRO A 27 -21.46 -0.40 -6.07
CA PRO A 27 -22.65 0.29 -6.57
C PRO A 27 -23.46 1.01 -5.48
N LYS A 28 -23.34 0.61 -4.22
CA LYS A 28 -24.01 1.27 -3.09
C LYS A 28 -23.32 2.55 -2.65
N ILE A 29 -22.04 2.73 -3.02
CA ILE A 29 -21.22 3.88 -2.63
C ILE A 29 -21.14 4.87 -3.80
N ALA A 30 -20.98 4.38 -5.03
CA ALA A 30 -20.86 5.22 -6.22
C ALA A 30 -21.49 4.57 -7.45
N ASP A 31 -22.24 5.35 -8.22
CA ASP A 31 -22.79 4.93 -9.51
C ASP A 31 -21.68 4.91 -10.58
N TYR A 32 -21.53 3.79 -11.28
CA TYR A 32 -20.48 3.62 -12.29
C TYR A 32 -20.56 4.64 -13.45
N GLY A 33 -21.77 5.04 -13.85
CA GLY A 33 -21.98 6.04 -14.88
C GLY A 33 -21.47 7.42 -14.44
N SER A 34 -21.73 7.78 -13.18
CA SER A 34 -21.21 9.02 -12.59
C SER A 34 -19.69 9.04 -12.54
N VAL A 35 -19.06 7.95 -12.10
CA VAL A 35 -17.59 7.80 -12.08
C VAL A 35 -17.01 7.95 -13.49
N TRP A 36 -17.61 7.28 -14.48
CA TRP A 36 -17.17 7.38 -15.87
C TRP A 36 -17.33 8.80 -16.45
N SER A 37 -18.35 9.53 -16.02
CA SER A 37 -18.54 10.94 -16.42
C SER A 37 -17.47 11.86 -15.83
N VAL A 38 -17.04 11.61 -14.59
CA VAL A 38 -15.96 12.36 -13.93
C VAL A 38 -14.63 12.09 -14.61
N LEU A 39 -14.33 10.82 -14.89
CA LEU A 39 -13.10 10.42 -15.60
C LEU A 39 -12.97 11.11 -16.97
N ARG A 40 -14.08 11.27 -17.70
CA ARG A 40 -14.09 11.97 -19.00
C ARG A 40 -13.92 13.49 -18.91
N ARG A 41 -14.07 14.07 -17.72
CA ARG A 41 -13.90 15.51 -17.47
C ARG A 41 -12.50 15.85 -16.94
N LEU A 42 -11.67 14.86 -16.62
CA LEU A 42 -10.30 15.10 -16.17
C LEU A 42 -9.50 15.77 -17.28
N SER A 43 -8.91 16.92 -16.95
CA SER A 43 -8.03 17.63 -17.87
C SER A 43 -6.68 16.91 -17.98
N ALA A 44 -5.89 17.25 -19.01
CA ALA A 44 -4.51 16.75 -19.13
C ALA A 44 -3.64 17.14 -17.91
N LEU A 45 -3.94 18.28 -17.30
CA LEU A 45 -3.27 18.75 -16.09
C LEU A 45 -3.65 17.86 -14.90
N ASP A 46 -4.92 17.52 -14.71
CA ASP A 46 -5.35 16.63 -13.62
C ASP A 46 -4.71 15.25 -13.75
N LEU A 47 -4.68 14.70 -14.97
CA LEU A 47 -3.98 13.44 -15.26
C LEU A 47 -2.48 13.54 -14.98
N GLY A 48 -1.86 14.67 -15.34
CA GLY A 48 -0.45 14.95 -15.06
C GLY A 48 -0.16 15.02 -13.56
N LEU A 49 -1.02 15.67 -12.78
CA LEU A 49 -0.91 15.73 -11.33
C LEU A 49 -1.10 14.37 -10.68
N LEU A 50 -2.10 13.60 -11.11
CA LEU A 50 -2.33 12.24 -10.61
C LEU A 50 -1.14 11.32 -10.93
N ALA A 51 -0.61 11.39 -12.16
CA ALA A 51 0.58 10.64 -12.55
C ALA A 51 1.82 11.07 -11.76
N GLY A 52 2.00 12.37 -11.54
CA GLY A 52 3.09 12.92 -10.74
C GLY A 52 3.00 12.49 -9.28
N ALA A 53 1.81 12.53 -8.68
CA ALA A 53 1.55 12.06 -7.33
C ALA A 53 1.81 10.56 -7.20
N ALA A 54 1.36 9.76 -8.18
CA ALA A 54 1.64 8.32 -8.22
C ALA A 54 3.14 8.04 -8.35
N ALA A 55 3.85 8.74 -9.24
CA ALA A 55 5.29 8.61 -9.39
C ALA A 55 6.02 8.98 -8.10
N LEU A 56 5.65 10.10 -7.47
CA LEU A 56 6.20 10.52 -6.19
C LEU A 56 5.97 9.45 -5.12
N ASN A 57 4.74 8.92 -5.02
CA ASN A 57 4.41 7.84 -4.10
C ASN A 57 5.35 6.65 -4.29
N VAL A 58 5.52 6.14 -5.51
CA VAL A 58 6.42 5.00 -5.76
C VAL A 58 7.88 5.35 -5.43
N LEU A 59 8.36 6.54 -5.80
CA LEU A 59 9.74 6.96 -5.56
C LEU A 59 10.07 7.09 -4.06
N THR A 60 9.08 7.40 -3.21
CA THR A 60 9.27 7.53 -1.75
C THR A 60 9.55 6.21 -1.02
N PHE A 61 9.36 5.05 -1.66
CA PHE A 61 9.65 3.76 -1.05
C PHE A 61 11.15 3.42 -1.02
N ALA A 62 11.96 3.99 -1.91
CA ALA A 62 13.39 3.68 -2.00
C ALA A 62 14.26 4.32 -0.89
N PRO A 63 14.10 5.60 -0.51
CA PRO A 63 14.94 6.26 0.49
C PRO A 63 15.03 5.56 1.86
N PRO A 64 13.94 5.02 2.46
CA PRO A 64 14.04 4.30 3.73
C PRO A 64 15.02 3.11 3.68
N TRP A 65 15.09 2.40 2.55
CA TRP A 65 16.04 1.31 2.35
C TRP A 65 17.48 1.80 2.24
N MET A 66 17.70 2.97 1.63
CA MET A 66 19.03 3.57 1.52
C MET A 66 19.55 4.03 2.89
N VAL A 67 18.67 4.52 3.75
CA VAL A 67 18.98 4.89 5.14
C VAL A 67 19.23 3.64 5.99
N GLY A 68 18.37 2.62 5.88
CA GLY A 68 18.50 1.38 6.64
C GLY A 68 19.67 0.49 6.20
N LEU A 69 20.17 0.66 4.96
CA LEU A 69 21.25 -0.12 4.40
C LEU A 69 22.24 0.79 3.62
N PRO A 70 23.15 1.48 4.33
CA PRO A 70 24.13 2.36 3.71
C PRO A 70 24.94 1.62 2.63
N GLY A 71 25.06 2.23 1.45
CA GLY A 71 25.68 1.62 0.26
C GLY A 71 24.69 1.01 -0.73
N LEU A 72 23.41 0.90 -0.38
CA LEU A 72 22.35 0.57 -1.34
C LEU A 72 22.00 1.82 -2.17
N GLY A 73 22.41 1.84 -3.44
CA GLY A 73 22.07 2.94 -4.35
C GLY A 73 20.58 2.99 -4.71
N PHE A 74 20.07 4.19 -5.05
CA PHE A 74 18.67 4.44 -5.35
C PHE A 74 18.07 3.47 -6.38
N ARG A 75 18.77 3.21 -7.50
CA ARG A 75 18.26 2.29 -8.55
C ARG A 75 18.04 0.87 -8.04
N ARG A 76 18.92 0.36 -7.18
CA ARG A 76 18.80 -0.97 -6.59
C ARG A 76 17.70 -1.00 -5.54
N ALA A 77 17.61 0.03 -4.69
CA ALA A 77 16.53 0.19 -3.72
C ALA A 77 15.15 0.26 -4.41
N PHE A 78 15.01 1.06 -5.47
CA PHE A 78 13.79 1.18 -6.24
C PHE A 78 13.39 -0.14 -6.91
N ALA A 79 14.32 -0.83 -7.57
CA ALA A 79 14.02 -2.14 -8.16
C ALA A 79 13.59 -3.17 -7.09
N LEU A 80 14.24 -3.14 -5.92
CA LEU A 80 13.90 -3.99 -4.79
C LEU A 80 12.47 -3.74 -4.29
N THR A 81 12.09 -2.48 -4.11
CA THR A 81 10.74 -2.12 -3.64
C THR A 81 9.68 -2.55 -4.65
N GLN A 82 9.89 -2.32 -5.94
CA GLN A 82 8.94 -2.75 -6.97
C GLN A 82 8.76 -4.27 -6.99
N ALA A 83 9.86 -5.02 -6.91
CA ALA A 83 9.80 -6.48 -6.91
C ALA A 83 9.14 -7.03 -5.63
N SER A 84 9.47 -6.46 -4.47
CA SER A 84 8.90 -6.83 -3.17
C SER A 84 7.39 -6.57 -3.11
N THR A 85 6.96 -5.41 -3.58
CA THR A 85 5.54 -5.02 -3.64
C THR A 85 4.77 -5.87 -4.63
N ALA A 86 5.32 -6.13 -5.81
CA ALA A 86 4.70 -7.03 -6.79
C ALA A 86 4.48 -8.42 -6.19
N LEU A 87 5.49 -8.98 -5.52
CA LEU A 87 5.36 -10.29 -4.90
C LEU A 87 4.38 -10.27 -3.72
N THR A 88 4.32 -9.17 -2.97
CA THR A 88 3.34 -8.97 -1.88
C THR A 88 1.89 -9.04 -2.37
N TYR A 89 1.62 -8.51 -3.55
CA TYR A 89 0.26 -8.51 -4.12
C TYR A 89 -0.08 -9.77 -4.91
N LEU A 90 0.92 -10.39 -5.57
CA LEU A 90 0.70 -11.57 -6.41
C LEU A 90 0.73 -12.88 -5.61
N ALA A 91 1.56 -12.96 -4.57
CA ALA A 91 1.71 -14.18 -3.79
C ALA A 91 0.66 -14.28 -2.68
N PRO A 92 0.15 -15.49 -2.40
CA PRO A 92 -0.67 -15.71 -1.21
C PRO A 92 0.16 -15.47 0.06
N GLY A 93 -0.46 -14.83 1.07
CA GLY A 93 0.21 -14.51 2.33
C GLY A 93 0.64 -13.05 2.48
N GLY A 94 0.34 -12.18 1.51
CA GLY A 94 0.51 -10.73 1.63
C GLY A 94 1.97 -10.30 1.73
N ALA A 95 2.32 -9.52 2.76
CA ALA A 95 3.65 -8.90 2.88
C ALA A 95 4.80 -9.90 3.10
N ALA A 96 4.53 -11.10 3.63
CA ALA A 96 5.58 -12.06 3.99
C ALA A 96 6.43 -12.50 2.77
N PRO A 97 5.84 -12.92 1.63
CA PRO A 97 6.57 -13.15 0.39
C PRO A 97 7.47 -11.99 -0.06
N GLY A 98 6.96 -10.76 -0.03
CA GLY A 98 7.73 -9.57 -0.42
C GLY A 98 8.95 -9.33 0.48
N ILE A 99 8.78 -9.51 1.79
CA ILE A 99 9.87 -9.39 2.77
C ILE A 99 10.94 -10.47 2.54
N ALA A 100 10.52 -11.73 2.32
CA ALA A 100 11.44 -12.83 2.04
C ALA A 100 12.25 -12.59 0.76
N LEU A 101 11.61 -12.05 -0.29
CA LEU A 101 12.29 -11.64 -1.51
C LEU A 101 13.33 -10.55 -1.23
N SER A 102 12.94 -9.50 -0.51
CA SER A 102 13.85 -8.40 -0.18
C SER A 102 15.09 -8.90 0.56
N PHE A 103 14.89 -9.76 1.56
CA PHE A 103 15.99 -10.39 2.29
C PHE A 103 16.90 -11.20 1.35
N GLY A 104 16.32 -12.08 0.53
CA GLY A 104 17.08 -12.93 -0.40
C GLY A 104 17.88 -12.15 -1.44
N VAL A 105 17.30 -11.09 -2.02
CA VAL A 105 17.95 -10.24 -3.01
C VAL A 105 19.10 -9.45 -2.39
N LEU A 106 18.88 -8.82 -1.23
CA LEU A 106 19.93 -8.08 -0.53
C LEU A 106 21.11 -8.97 -0.10
N ARG A 107 20.82 -10.21 0.33
CA ARG A 107 21.86 -11.20 0.63
C ARG A 107 22.65 -11.58 -0.62
N ARG A 108 21.99 -11.76 -1.77
CA ARG A 108 22.66 -12.01 -3.06
C ARG A 108 23.48 -10.84 -3.56
N TRP A 109 23.10 -9.61 -3.23
CA TRP A 109 23.89 -8.42 -3.53
C TRP A 109 25.07 -8.19 -2.57
N GLY A 110 25.32 -9.12 -1.64
CA GLY A 110 26.52 -9.15 -0.80
C GLY A 110 26.38 -8.45 0.55
N PHE A 111 25.19 -7.95 0.91
CA PHE A 111 25.00 -7.29 2.21
C PHE A 111 25.05 -8.28 3.38
N ALA A 112 25.67 -7.85 4.49
CA ALA A 112 25.83 -8.67 5.69
C ALA A 112 24.46 -9.08 6.26
N PRO A 113 24.29 -10.35 6.73
CA PRO A 113 22.99 -10.83 7.21
C PRO A 113 22.37 -9.94 8.28
N ARG A 114 23.19 -9.52 9.26
CA ARG A 114 22.75 -8.63 10.35
C ARG A 114 22.23 -7.29 9.83
N ALA A 115 22.93 -6.67 8.88
CA ALA A 115 22.52 -5.40 8.29
C ALA A 115 21.20 -5.54 7.51
N VAL A 116 21.05 -6.63 6.75
CA VAL A 116 19.81 -6.91 6.01
C VAL A 116 18.63 -7.14 6.97
N THR A 117 18.81 -7.92 8.04
CA THR A 117 17.76 -8.14 9.04
C THR A 117 17.30 -6.84 9.69
N VAL A 118 18.25 -5.99 10.09
CA VAL A 118 17.93 -4.68 10.68
C VAL A 118 17.23 -3.79 9.66
N ALA A 119 17.72 -3.71 8.42
CA ALA A 119 17.10 -2.90 7.37
C ALA A 119 15.66 -3.34 7.08
N VAL A 120 15.42 -4.65 6.96
CA VAL A 120 14.08 -5.22 6.75
C VAL A 120 13.15 -4.89 7.93
N ALA A 121 13.62 -5.03 9.17
CA ALA A 121 12.82 -4.74 10.36
C ALA A 121 12.48 -3.24 10.45
N VAL A 122 13.47 -2.37 10.29
CA VAL A 122 13.30 -0.91 10.38
C VAL A 122 12.40 -0.40 9.27
N THR A 123 12.60 -0.86 8.02
CA THR A 123 11.74 -0.46 6.89
C THR A 123 10.32 -1.01 7.03
N GLY A 124 10.15 -2.21 7.58
CA GLY A 124 8.84 -2.77 7.88
C GLY A 124 8.09 -1.97 8.94
N VAL A 125 8.75 -1.62 10.05
CA VAL A 125 8.17 -0.76 11.11
C VAL A 125 7.84 0.62 10.55
N TRP A 126 8.76 1.22 9.81
CA TRP A 126 8.54 2.50 9.13
C TRP A 126 7.32 2.45 8.21
N ASN A 127 7.19 1.39 7.41
CA ASN A 127 6.07 1.23 6.51
C ASN A 127 4.74 1.17 7.27
N GLN A 128 4.66 0.43 8.38
CA GLN A 128 3.42 0.39 9.16
C GLN A 128 3.11 1.71 9.85
N PHE A 129 4.14 2.41 10.33
CA PHE A 129 3.96 3.75 10.87
C PHE A 129 3.40 4.70 9.81
N VAL A 130 3.86 4.63 8.57
CA VAL A 130 3.34 5.46 7.46
C VAL A 130 1.92 5.05 7.06
N VAL A 131 1.67 3.75 6.86
CA VAL A 131 0.36 3.23 6.44
C VAL A 131 -0.74 3.62 7.41
N LEU A 132 -0.43 3.60 8.71
CA LEU A 132 -1.41 3.92 9.74
C LEU A 132 -1.39 5.40 10.13
N GLY A 133 -0.23 6.06 10.07
CA GLY A 133 -0.05 7.47 10.41
C GLY A 133 -0.58 8.43 9.38
N PHE A 134 -0.43 8.13 8.08
CA PHE A 134 -0.91 9.03 7.03
C PHE A 134 -2.43 9.22 7.05
N PRO A 135 -3.26 8.17 7.20
CA PRO A 135 -4.70 8.36 7.40
C PRO A 135 -5.01 9.24 8.61
N ALA A 136 -4.37 9.02 9.75
CA ALA A 136 -4.62 9.83 10.96
C ALA A 136 -4.26 11.31 10.76
N VAL A 137 -3.12 11.59 10.11
CA VAL A 137 -2.71 12.95 9.74
C VAL A 137 -3.69 13.55 8.73
N ALA A 138 -4.10 12.80 7.71
CA ALA A 138 -5.05 13.25 6.70
C ALA A 138 -6.40 13.62 7.33
N VAL A 139 -6.89 12.84 8.30
CA VAL A 139 -8.09 13.16 9.09
C VAL A 139 -7.90 14.46 9.88
N GLY A 140 -6.77 14.61 10.55
CA GLY A 140 -6.45 15.85 11.28
C GLY A 140 -6.50 17.08 10.36
N LEU A 141 -5.90 16.97 9.18
CA LEU A 141 -5.91 18.04 8.17
C LEU A 141 -7.31 18.27 7.58
N LEU A 142 -8.10 17.22 7.35
CA LEU A 142 -9.48 17.33 6.86
C LEU A 142 -10.39 18.10 7.81
N SER A 143 -10.15 18.03 9.13
CA SER A 143 -10.90 18.83 10.10
C SER A 143 -10.70 20.34 9.93
N LEU A 144 -9.66 20.76 9.21
CA LEU A 144 -9.36 22.16 8.89
C LEU A 144 -10.05 22.63 7.60
N VAL A 145 -10.66 21.72 6.83
CA VAL A 145 -11.32 21.99 5.55
C VAL A 145 -12.84 21.91 5.72
N ASP A 146 -13.57 22.92 5.27
CA ASP A 146 -15.00 23.11 5.56
C ASP A 146 -15.96 22.23 4.71
N GLU A 147 -15.52 21.06 4.24
CA GLU A 147 -16.38 20.05 3.61
C GLU A 147 -16.91 19.05 4.65
N ARG A 148 -17.91 19.50 5.41
CA ARG A 148 -18.50 18.73 6.52
C ARG A 148 -19.49 17.67 6.03
N HIS A 149 -19.00 16.50 5.63
CA HIS A 149 -19.85 15.32 5.53
C HIS A 149 -19.78 14.52 6.85
N PRO A 150 -20.83 14.49 7.69
CA PRO A 150 -20.75 13.97 9.06
C PRO A 150 -20.36 12.49 9.15
N ALA A 151 -20.65 11.70 8.12
CA ALA A 151 -20.23 10.30 8.01
C ALA A 151 -18.71 10.14 7.71
N LEU A 152 -18.12 11.05 6.92
CA LEU A 152 -16.68 11.06 6.67
C LEU A 152 -15.93 11.52 7.92
N THR A 153 -16.45 12.52 8.64
CA THR A 153 -15.87 13.00 9.89
C THR A 153 -15.90 11.94 11.01
N SER A 154 -16.97 11.17 11.13
CA SER A 154 -17.06 10.10 12.14
C SER A 154 -16.16 8.91 11.81
N ALA A 155 -16.15 8.44 10.56
CA ALA A 155 -15.24 7.39 10.11
C ALA A 155 -13.77 7.80 10.28
N ALA A 156 -13.48 9.07 9.99
CA ALA A 156 -12.18 9.69 10.20
C ALA A 156 -11.75 9.69 11.68
N LEU A 157 -12.60 10.18 12.59
CA LEU A 157 -12.30 10.23 14.02
C LEU A 157 -12.11 8.83 14.64
N VAL A 158 -12.93 7.86 14.24
CA VAL A 158 -12.78 6.47 14.68
C VAL A 158 -11.47 5.87 14.15
N GLY A 159 -11.13 6.10 12.88
CA GLY A 159 -9.87 5.66 12.29
C GLY A 159 -8.65 6.23 13.02
N THR A 160 -8.67 7.53 13.32
CA THR A 160 -7.61 8.20 14.08
C THR A 160 -7.51 7.70 15.52
N GLY A 161 -8.64 7.52 16.22
CA GLY A 161 -8.66 7.02 17.59
C GLY A 161 -8.12 5.59 17.71
N VAL A 162 -8.48 4.71 16.76
CA VAL A 162 -7.93 3.35 16.69
C VAL A 162 -6.43 3.38 16.42
N PHE A 163 -5.96 4.27 15.54
CA PHE A 163 -4.54 4.39 15.26
C PHE A 163 -3.74 4.86 16.48
N VAL A 164 -4.18 5.93 17.16
CA VAL A 164 -3.51 6.45 18.35
C VAL A 164 -3.56 5.46 19.52
N GLY A 165 -4.62 4.68 19.66
CA GLY A 165 -4.70 3.64 20.69
C GLY A 165 -3.85 2.40 20.40
N ALA A 166 -3.40 2.19 19.16
CA ALA A 166 -2.62 1.03 18.74
C ALA A 166 -1.10 1.30 18.68
N VAL A 167 -0.68 2.56 18.73
CA VAL A 167 0.72 3.01 18.75
C VAL A 167 1.12 3.41 20.17
#